data_AF-A0A1B8EWA8-F1
#
_entry.id   AF-A0A1B8EWA8-F1
#
_cell.length_a   1.000
_cell.length_b   1.000
_cell.length_c   1.000
_cell.angle_alpha   90.00
_cell.angle_beta   90.00
_cell.angle_gamma   90.00
#
_symmetry.space_group_name_H-M   'P 1'
#
loop_
_entity.id
_entity.type
_entity.pdbx_description
1 polymer ?
#
loop_
_entity_poly.entity_id
_entity_poly.type
_entity_poly.pdbx_seq_one_letter_code
_entity_poly.pdbx_strand_id
1 'polypeptide(L)'
;MPVGNVRWLTGEAQEGREGLLNGVTFGMPWPRGLYQLGQTFVIEANGQEYPLDSREMAMWADGSLKWTAHSVSGHLAYSESYTVKGTNRREEQPGVVIDGTSPDIAVSTRLGIQVKFSSPGSPSLFESLSVNGHIVCSRASLIASINKKEYSTIIKEVKVENDTFSRAVIKVSGAVVSSEGKEHLPFDVRVYLYSDAWSVKILHSFIHDLDPEEPLTSLGIQFSVPLEKAEFHNRHVRLGGSSGGILKEEVCGLTGIRHGPTDQNRIDQPAGKAVTLEEDSWKKTGLDKGLSYIPSWDSYSLSQLSSDGFTIKKRTKRGCSWVKVTGGGRADGTAYVESARHGGLAVGMSDFWERYPTQLDLTELTKDEGVITLWLYSPLAEPLETAQYHDGLGLDSYQKQLEALEVTCEDYEPDFATANGIGRTNQFFLRPYEATPSNQGLSSFSSLVRNPPRLVPTTEYMHSVDVFHGCRAPDFRTLGYSPIQKELNVEKNLDLLFNFYLGQVEQNRWYGFWDHGDVQHTYDPYRHAPQNLRMRSRNNS
;
A
#
# COMPACT_ATOMS: atom_id res chain seq x y z
N MET A 1 -24.80 12.01 25.60
CA MET A 1 -23.51 12.67 25.32
C MET A 1 -23.65 13.38 23.98
N PRO A 2 -23.03 14.54 23.73
CA PRO A 2 -22.99 15.07 22.38
C PRO A 2 -22.37 14.02 21.46
N VAL A 3 -23.08 13.66 20.40
CA VAL A 3 -22.59 12.72 19.39
C VAL A 3 -21.43 13.42 18.68
N GLY A 4 -20.23 12.81 18.70
CA GLY A 4 -19.07 13.39 18.02
C GLY A 4 -19.36 13.66 16.54
N ASN A 5 -18.67 14.65 15.96
CA ASN A 5 -18.81 14.99 14.53
C ASN A 5 -17.84 14.22 13.62
N VAL A 6 -17.02 13.33 14.19
CA VAL A 6 -16.10 12.42 13.49
C VAL A 6 -16.21 11.01 14.06
N ARG A 7 -16.12 9.98 13.22
CA ARG A 7 -16.10 8.57 13.62
C ARG A 7 -15.22 7.74 12.71
N TRP A 8 -14.91 6.50 13.10
CA TRP A 8 -14.27 5.53 12.21
C TRP A 8 -15.23 5.09 11.10
N LEU A 9 -14.73 4.98 9.87
CA LEU A 9 -15.52 4.54 8.70
C LEU A 9 -15.94 3.08 8.83
N THR A 10 -15.00 2.25 9.23
CA THR A 10 -15.18 0.85 9.61
C THR A 10 -14.55 0.66 10.97
N GLY A 11 -15.04 -0.30 11.75
CA GLY A 11 -14.20 -0.92 12.77
C GLY A 11 -14.77 -0.94 14.18
N GLU A 12 -14.58 -2.11 14.77
CA GLU A 12 -14.53 -2.38 16.20
C GLU A 12 -13.34 -1.66 16.84
N ALA A 13 -13.32 -1.58 18.17
CA ALA A 13 -12.35 -0.76 18.89
C ALA A 13 -10.86 -1.08 18.64
N GLN A 14 -10.54 -2.29 18.18
CA GLN A 14 -9.17 -2.70 17.90
C GLN A 14 -8.60 -2.05 16.63
N GLU A 15 -9.38 -1.99 15.55
CA GLU A 15 -8.94 -1.37 14.28
C GLU A 15 -8.68 0.13 14.44
N GLY A 16 -9.55 0.83 15.17
CA GLY A 16 -9.35 2.25 15.44
C GLY A 16 -8.13 2.53 16.31
N ARG A 17 -7.82 1.67 17.29
CA ARG A 17 -6.57 1.78 18.08
C ARG A 17 -5.34 1.59 17.19
N GLU A 18 -5.35 0.58 16.32
CA GLU A 18 -4.26 0.35 15.37
C GLU A 18 -4.11 1.51 14.39
N GLY A 19 -5.21 2.12 13.94
CA GLY A 19 -5.20 3.31 13.08
C GLY A 19 -4.45 4.48 13.71
N LEU A 20 -4.73 4.78 14.98
CA LEU A 20 -4.06 5.85 15.71
C LEU A 20 -2.55 5.59 15.85
N LEU A 21 -2.14 4.34 16.07
CA LEU A 21 -0.73 3.93 16.14
C LEU A 21 0.02 4.03 14.79
N ASN A 22 -0.68 4.29 13.69
CA ASN A 22 -0.09 4.41 12.35
C ASN A 22 -0.31 5.78 11.71
N GLY A 23 -0.94 6.70 12.42
CA GLY A 23 -1.26 8.03 11.92
C GLY A 23 -2.47 8.03 10.97
N VAL A 24 -3.37 8.99 11.17
CA VAL A 24 -4.59 9.14 10.38
C VAL A 24 -4.68 10.56 9.86
N THR A 25 -5.06 10.69 8.59
CA THR A 25 -5.46 11.96 8.00
C THR A 25 -6.90 11.88 7.55
N PHE A 26 -7.71 12.87 7.88
CA PHE A 26 -9.13 12.95 7.50
C PHE A 26 -9.52 14.37 7.10
N GLY A 27 -10.59 14.50 6.32
CA GLY A 27 -11.15 15.80 5.96
C GLY A 27 -12.26 16.21 6.91
N MET A 28 -12.38 17.50 7.23
CA MET A 28 -13.54 18.07 7.93
C MET A 28 -14.16 19.19 7.12
N PRO A 29 -15.49 19.14 6.89
CA PRO A 29 -16.21 20.25 6.28
C PRO A 29 -16.64 21.27 7.33
N TRP A 30 -16.83 22.53 6.92
CA TRP A 30 -17.29 23.59 7.82
C TRP A 30 -18.45 24.39 7.21
N PRO A 31 -19.39 24.88 8.05
CA PRO A 31 -20.43 25.79 7.60
C PRO A 31 -19.84 27.04 6.97
N ARG A 32 -20.54 27.54 5.96
CA ARG A 32 -20.25 28.83 5.34
C ARG A 32 -20.24 29.95 6.40
N GLY A 33 -19.20 30.77 6.37
CA GLY A 33 -18.98 31.91 7.26
C GLY A 33 -18.44 31.57 8.65
N LEU A 34 -18.30 30.29 9.01
CA LEU A 34 -17.94 29.91 10.39
C LEU A 34 -16.46 30.19 10.72
N TYR A 35 -15.55 29.68 9.90
CA TYR A 35 -14.11 29.80 10.12
C TYR A 35 -13.42 30.50 8.96
N GLN A 36 -12.47 31.36 9.28
CA GLN A 36 -11.63 32.09 8.32
C GLN A 36 -10.29 31.38 8.13
N LEU A 37 -9.52 31.81 7.13
CA LEU A 37 -8.14 31.35 6.95
C LEU A 37 -7.31 31.60 8.21
N GLY A 38 -6.40 30.68 8.52
CA GLY A 38 -5.56 30.69 9.73
C GLY A 38 -6.22 30.14 10.99
N GLN A 39 -7.46 29.65 10.92
CA GLN A 39 -8.13 29.00 12.06
C GLN A 39 -7.38 27.74 12.51
N THR A 40 -7.19 27.57 13.83
CA THR A 40 -6.65 26.34 14.43
C THR A 40 -7.76 25.45 14.99
N PHE A 41 -7.49 24.15 15.10
CA PHE A 41 -8.48 23.14 15.48
C PHE A 41 -7.92 22.17 16.53
N VAL A 42 -8.83 21.60 17.32
CA VAL A 42 -8.56 20.51 18.26
C VAL A 42 -9.51 19.36 18.01
N ILE A 43 -9.10 18.15 18.39
CA ILE A 43 -9.94 16.95 18.46
C ILE A 43 -10.18 16.59 19.92
N GLU A 44 -11.43 16.39 20.28
CA GLU A 44 -11.84 16.01 21.63
C GLU A 44 -12.24 14.54 21.67
N ALA A 45 -11.70 13.81 22.65
CA ALA A 45 -12.02 12.42 22.97
C ALA A 45 -12.13 12.27 24.50
N ASN A 46 -13.22 11.65 24.98
CA ASN A 46 -13.40 11.31 26.40
C ASN A 46 -13.21 12.52 27.36
N GLY A 47 -13.62 13.72 26.94
CA GLY A 47 -13.49 14.96 27.71
C GLY A 47 -12.08 15.56 27.74
N GLN A 48 -11.16 15.05 26.92
CA GLN A 48 -9.81 15.60 26.72
C GLN A 48 -9.65 16.14 25.30
N GLU A 49 -9.00 17.30 25.18
CA GLU A 49 -8.68 17.92 23.91
C GLU A 49 -7.23 17.63 23.50
N TYR A 50 -7.03 17.35 22.22
CA TYR A 50 -5.74 17.09 21.61
C TYR A 50 -5.54 18.05 20.43
N PRO A 51 -4.31 18.56 20.22
CA PRO A 51 -4.01 19.42 19.08
C PRO A 51 -4.19 18.66 17.76
N LEU A 52 -4.69 19.33 16.72
CA LEU A 52 -4.74 18.80 15.37
C LEU A 52 -3.78 19.58 14.46
N ASP A 53 -2.91 18.85 13.77
CA ASP A 53 -2.31 19.37 12.56
C ASP A 53 -3.42 19.59 11.54
N SER A 54 -3.51 20.81 10.99
CA SER A 54 -4.64 21.26 10.19
C SER A 54 -4.17 22.01 8.97
N ARG A 55 -4.72 21.67 7.80
CA ARG A 55 -4.46 22.35 6.54
C ARG A 55 -5.76 22.72 5.84
N GLU A 56 -5.74 23.86 5.17
CA GLU A 56 -6.84 24.39 4.40
C GLU A 56 -6.89 23.67 3.05
N MET A 57 -8.09 23.25 2.61
CA MET A 57 -8.26 22.46 1.39
C MET A 57 -9.20 23.14 0.40
N ALA A 58 -10.33 23.66 0.87
CA ALA A 58 -11.33 24.32 0.04
C ALA A 58 -12.00 25.46 0.81
N MET A 59 -12.48 26.47 0.09
CA MET A 59 -13.12 27.66 0.62
C MET A 59 -14.50 27.83 0.00
N TRP A 60 -15.38 28.50 0.74
CA TRP A 60 -16.65 29.01 0.25
C TRP A 60 -16.43 30.28 -0.58
N ALA A 61 -17.45 30.68 -1.33
CA ALA A 61 -17.40 31.88 -2.16
C ALA A 61 -17.21 33.19 -1.36
N ASP A 62 -17.51 33.19 -0.06
CA ASP A 62 -17.25 34.33 0.83
C ASP A 62 -15.87 34.31 1.49
N GLY A 63 -15.00 33.38 1.10
CA GLY A 63 -13.63 33.23 1.61
C GLY A 63 -13.51 32.39 2.90
N SER A 64 -14.62 32.00 3.53
CA SER A 64 -14.58 31.12 4.70
C SER A 64 -14.16 29.70 4.34
N LEU A 65 -13.61 28.97 5.30
CA LEU A 65 -13.19 27.58 5.12
C LEU A 65 -14.39 26.68 4.81
N LYS A 66 -14.29 25.90 3.73
CA LYS A 66 -15.27 24.86 3.35
C LYS A 66 -14.80 23.47 3.74
N TRP A 67 -13.55 23.13 3.44
CA TRP A 67 -12.90 21.89 3.86
C TRP A 67 -11.52 22.17 4.42
N THR A 68 -11.21 21.51 5.51
CA THR A 68 -9.86 21.35 6.04
C THR A 68 -9.49 19.87 6.02
N ALA A 69 -8.20 19.57 6.05
CA ALA A 69 -7.72 18.24 6.38
C ALA A 69 -6.95 18.30 7.70
N HIS A 70 -7.11 17.25 8.50
CA HIS A 70 -6.48 17.14 9.80
C HIS A 70 -5.65 15.86 9.88
N SER A 71 -4.51 15.94 10.56
CA SER A 71 -3.65 14.80 10.84
C SER A 71 -3.56 14.58 12.35
N VAL A 72 -3.59 13.31 12.76
CA VAL A 72 -3.39 12.91 14.16
C VAL A 72 -2.64 11.58 14.22
N SER A 73 -1.84 11.37 15.25
CA SER A 73 -1.13 10.11 15.53
C SER A 73 -1.18 9.80 17.02
N GLY A 74 -0.76 8.58 17.38
CA GLY A 74 -0.59 7.91 18.69
C GLY A 74 -0.88 8.58 20.05
N HIS A 75 -0.83 9.91 20.18
CA HIS A 75 -1.19 10.65 21.39
C HIS A 75 -2.71 10.75 21.62
N LEU A 76 -3.54 10.56 20.59
CA LEU A 76 -5.01 10.57 20.72
C LEU A 76 -5.50 9.27 21.37
N ALA A 77 -6.27 9.38 22.45
CA ALA A 77 -6.94 8.23 23.06
C ALA A 77 -8.06 7.70 22.14
N TYR A 78 -8.18 6.38 22.03
CA TYR A 78 -9.27 5.79 21.26
C TYR A 78 -10.64 6.20 21.82
N SER A 79 -11.52 6.61 20.91
CA SER A 79 -12.96 6.72 21.10
C SER A 79 -13.70 6.23 19.85
N GLU A 80 -14.95 5.83 20.04
CA GLU A 80 -15.85 5.46 18.93
C GLU A 80 -16.25 6.69 18.11
N SER A 81 -16.25 7.87 18.74
CA SER A 81 -16.52 9.14 18.08
C SER A 81 -15.68 10.26 18.70
N TYR A 82 -15.39 11.28 17.89
CA TYR A 82 -14.59 12.42 18.25
C TYR A 82 -15.31 13.71 17.90
N THR A 83 -14.96 14.80 18.58
CA THR A 83 -15.45 16.15 18.22
C THR A 83 -14.30 17.02 17.77
N VAL A 84 -14.32 17.48 16.52
CA VAL A 84 -13.39 18.48 16.00
C VAL A 84 -14.04 19.85 16.04
N LYS A 85 -13.34 20.82 16.62
CA LYS A 85 -13.82 22.21 16.76
C LYS A 85 -12.68 23.20 16.63
N GLY A 86 -13.02 24.42 16.19
CA GLY A 86 -12.07 25.52 16.18
C GLY A 86 -11.65 25.91 17.60
N THR A 87 -10.42 26.34 17.75
CA THR A 87 -9.88 26.86 19.01
C THR A 87 -9.08 28.13 18.75
N ASN A 88 -8.86 28.93 19.79
CA ASN A 88 -7.92 30.06 19.74
C ASN A 88 -6.52 29.66 20.25
N ARG A 89 -6.37 28.43 20.76
CA ARG A 89 -5.11 27.92 21.28
C ARG A 89 -4.33 27.27 20.13
N ARG A 90 -3.07 27.64 19.98
CA ARG A 90 -2.12 26.95 19.12
C ARG A 90 -1.17 26.18 20.01
N GLU A 91 -1.36 24.86 20.08
CA GLU A 91 -0.39 23.97 20.70
C GLU A 91 0.36 23.23 19.61
N GLU A 92 1.62 23.62 19.41
CA GLU A 92 2.56 22.86 18.62
C GLU A 92 3.40 22.02 19.58
N GLN A 93 3.38 20.71 19.41
CA GLN A 93 4.34 19.84 20.07
C GLN A 93 5.48 19.53 19.11
N PRO A 94 6.72 19.33 19.57
CA PRO A 94 7.74 18.74 18.72
C PRO A 94 7.29 17.33 18.33
N GLY A 95 7.31 16.98 17.04
CA GLY A 95 6.85 15.65 16.62
C GLY A 95 7.70 15.06 15.50
N VAL A 96 7.47 15.51 14.27
CA VAL A 96 8.37 15.23 13.15
C VAL A 96 9.43 16.32 13.06
N VAL A 97 10.67 15.91 12.79
CA VAL A 97 11.80 16.81 12.59
C VAL A 97 12.38 16.54 11.21
N ILE A 98 12.52 17.60 10.42
CA ILE A 98 13.18 17.54 9.11
C ILE A 98 14.55 18.22 9.25
N ASP A 99 15.61 17.44 9.08
CA ASP A 99 16.97 17.93 9.07
C ASP A 99 17.44 18.12 7.63
N GLY A 100 18.10 19.25 7.39
CA GLY A 100 18.66 19.62 6.09
C GLY A 100 17.67 20.29 5.13
N THR A 101 18.16 20.63 3.96
CA THR A 101 17.39 21.16 2.83
C THR A 101 17.71 20.33 1.60
N SER A 102 16.80 20.32 0.62
CA SER A 102 17.07 19.67 -0.67
C SER A 102 18.47 20.06 -1.17
N PRO A 103 19.35 19.09 -1.51
CA PRO A 103 19.02 17.69 -1.79
C PRO A 103 19.17 16.70 -0.60
N ASP A 104 19.76 17.12 0.52
CA ASP A 104 20.04 16.26 1.68
C ASP A 104 18.93 16.42 2.73
N ILE A 105 17.86 15.64 2.58
CA ILE A 105 16.71 15.66 3.49
C ILE A 105 16.71 14.40 4.34
N ALA A 106 16.68 14.56 5.66
CA ALA A 106 16.40 13.49 6.61
C ALA A 106 15.16 13.83 7.44
N VAL A 107 14.29 12.85 7.65
CA VAL A 107 13.07 13.01 8.45
C VAL A 107 13.11 12.06 9.63
N SER A 108 12.98 12.59 10.83
CA SER A 108 12.99 11.83 12.08
C SER A 108 11.66 11.99 12.84
N THR A 109 11.20 10.93 13.50
CA THR A 109 9.97 10.92 14.31
C THR A 109 10.26 10.71 15.80
N ARG A 110 9.30 10.98 16.68
CA ARG A 110 9.47 10.80 18.15
C ARG A 110 9.72 9.34 18.54
N LEU A 111 9.24 8.40 17.74
CA LEU A 111 9.43 6.96 17.95
C LEU A 111 10.79 6.45 17.46
N GLY A 112 11.68 7.35 17.02
CA GLY A 112 13.03 7.02 16.60
C GLY A 112 13.13 6.50 15.18
N ILE A 113 12.06 6.56 14.39
CA ILE A 113 12.13 6.31 12.94
C ILE A 113 12.87 7.47 12.30
N GLN A 114 13.86 7.16 11.47
CA GLN A 114 14.56 8.12 10.63
C GLN A 114 14.64 7.60 9.20
N VAL A 115 14.28 8.45 8.24
CA VAL A 115 14.45 8.20 6.80
C VAL A 115 15.36 9.26 6.22
N LYS A 116 16.46 8.83 5.59
CA LYS A 116 17.40 9.70 4.88
C LYS A 116 17.17 9.59 3.39
N PHE A 117 16.64 10.64 2.76
CA PHE A 117 16.34 10.67 1.34
C PHE A 117 17.60 10.84 0.50
N SER A 118 17.59 10.27 -0.70
CA SER A 118 18.72 10.38 -1.61
C SER A 118 18.70 11.68 -2.39
N SER A 119 19.89 12.19 -2.71
CA SER A 119 20.05 13.35 -3.58
C SER A 119 19.63 13.07 -5.04
N PRO A 120 19.24 14.10 -5.83
CA PRO A 120 19.06 13.98 -7.28
C PRO A 120 20.27 13.35 -7.98
N GLY A 121 20.00 12.54 -9.00
CA GLY A 121 20.98 11.70 -9.70
C GLY A 121 21.24 10.34 -9.03
N SER A 122 20.76 10.13 -7.80
CA SER A 122 20.89 8.84 -7.11
C SER A 122 20.02 7.74 -7.75
N PRO A 123 20.45 6.46 -7.68
CA PRO A 123 19.65 5.31 -8.09
C PRO A 123 18.68 4.79 -7.01
N SER A 124 18.50 5.51 -5.90
CA SER A 124 17.62 5.12 -4.79
C SER A 124 16.70 6.26 -4.37
N LEU A 125 15.50 5.92 -3.89
CA LEU A 125 14.52 6.84 -3.33
C LEU A 125 14.99 7.39 -1.97
N PHE A 126 15.54 6.51 -1.13
CA PHE A 126 16.15 6.86 0.14
C PHE A 126 17.35 5.95 0.45
N GLU A 127 18.34 6.52 1.14
CA GLU A 127 19.61 5.88 1.50
C GLU A 127 19.49 5.03 2.76
N SER A 128 18.57 5.37 3.67
CA SER A 128 18.36 4.56 4.85
C SER A 128 17.00 4.79 5.47
N LEU A 129 16.42 3.73 6.01
CA LEU A 129 15.38 3.76 7.03
C LEU A 129 15.94 3.04 8.27
N SER A 130 15.95 3.76 9.39
CA SER A 130 16.44 3.27 10.68
C SER A 130 15.43 3.47 11.79
N VAL A 131 15.52 2.65 12.82
CA VAL A 131 14.79 2.80 14.09
C VAL A 131 15.80 2.89 15.23
N ASN A 132 15.74 3.93 16.05
CA ASN A 132 16.65 4.14 17.19
C ASN A 132 18.14 4.03 16.82
N GLY A 133 18.51 4.52 15.62
CA GLY A 133 19.88 4.47 15.09
C GLY A 133 20.28 3.15 14.43
N HIS A 134 19.43 2.12 14.46
CA HIS A 134 19.65 0.84 13.78
C HIS A 134 19.04 0.86 12.38
N ILE A 135 19.87 0.73 11.34
CA ILE A 135 19.42 0.66 9.94
C ILE A 135 18.72 -0.68 9.70
N VAL A 136 17.43 -0.63 9.38
CA VAL A 136 16.65 -1.82 8.97
C VAL A 136 16.44 -1.89 7.46
N CYS A 137 16.71 -0.78 6.76
CA CYS A 137 16.72 -0.73 5.30
C CYS A 137 17.80 0.22 4.84
N SER A 138 18.75 -0.26 4.03
CA SER A 138 19.92 0.48 3.54
C SER A 138 19.71 1.05 2.13
N ARG A 139 18.59 0.72 1.47
CA ARG A 139 18.25 1.24 0.14
C ARG A 139 16.80 0.95 -0.20
N ALA A 140 16.11 1.91 -0.80
CA ALA A 140 14.89 1.66 -1.56
C ALA A 140 15.04 2.14 -3.00
N SER A 141 14.65 1.33 -3.99
CA SER A 141 14.73 1.72 -5.41
C SER A 141 13.58 1.11 -6.22
N LEU A 142 13.14 1.82 -7.24
CA LEU A 142 12.28 1.28 -8.30
C LEU A 142 13.14 0.55 -9.33
N ILE A 143 12.62 -0.58 -9.79
CA ILE A 143 13.21 -1.39 -10.84
C ILE A 143 12.14 -1.72 -11.87
N ALA A 144 12.54 -1.75 -13.13
CA ALA A 144 11.65 -2.15 -14.22
C ALA A 144 12.41 -2.97 -15.26
N SER A 145 11.66 -3.72 -16.04
CA SER A 145 12.15 -4.33 -17.27
C SER A 145 11.19 -3.96 -18.39
N ILE A 146 11.70 -3.33 -19.44
CA ILE A 146 10.94 -2.90 -20.61
C ILE A 146 11.54 -3.60 -21.82
N ASN A 147 10.72 -4.37 -22.55
CA ASN A 147 11.19 -5.25 -23.62
C ASN A 147 12.40 -6.11 -23.22
N LYS A 148 12.35 -6.68 -22.01
CA LYS A 148 13.43 -7.52 -21.42
C LYS A 148 14.78 -6.79 -21.21
N LYS A 149 14.81 -5.45 -21.31
CA LYS A 149 15.95 -4.62 -20.90
C LYS A 149 15.70 -4.08 -19.50
N GLU A 150 16.70 -4.16 -18.64
CA GLU A 150 16.62 -3.68 -17.26
C GLU A 150 16.74 -2.14 -17.18
N TYR A 151 15.92 -1.54 -16.32
CA TYR A 151 15.95 -0.13 -15.99
C TYR A 151 16.05 0.04 -14.47
N SER A 152 16.86 1.01 -14.03
CA SER A 152 17.03 1.38 -12.63
C SER A 152 16.46 2.76 -12.36
N THR A 153 16.21 3.09 -11.10
CA THR A 153 15.75 4.43 -10.73
C THR A 153 16.76 5.50 -11.08
N ILE A 154 16.29 6.69 -11.44
CA ILE A 154 17.04 7.94 -11.33
C ILE A 154 16.18 9.01 -10.66
N ILE A 155 16.69 9.61 -9.59
CA ILE A 155 16.00 10.71 -8.89
C ILE A 155 16.26 12.03 -9.60
N LYS A 156 15.20 12.79 -9.84
CA LYS A 156 15.27 14.13 -10.44
C LYS A 156 15.05 15.25 -9.41
N GLU A 157 14.14 15.04 -8.47
CA GLU A 157 13.79 16.05 -7.47
C GLU A 157 13.39 15.40 -6.15
N VAL A 158 13.78 16.03 -5.03
CA VAL A 158 13.25 15.71 -3.70
C VAL A 158 12.74 16.99 -3.05
N LYS A 159 11.47 16.96 -2.62
CA LYS A 159 10.75 18.12 -2.08
C LYS A 159 9.95 17.75 -0.84
N VAL A 160 10.01 18.62 0.17
CA VAL A 160 9.07 18.60 1.30
C VAL A 160 7.72 19.14 0.80
N GLU A 161 6.71 18.28 0.67
CA GLU A 161 5.34 18.69 0.33
C GLU A 161 4.54 19.12 1.56
N ASN A 162 4.87 18.55 2.73
CA ASN A 162 4.21 18.88 3.98
C ASN A 162 5.19 18.70 5.14
N ASP A 163 5.23 19.71 6.02
CA ASP A 163 6.03 19.74 7.24
C ASP A 163 5.15 20.32 8.34
N THR A 164 4.84 19.49 9.33
CA THR A 164 3.94 19.80 10.43
C THR A 164 4.42 19.04 11.65
N PHE A 165 3.96 19.43 12.84
CA PHE A 165 4.32 18.68 14.03
C PHE A 165 3.82 17.22 14.02
N SER A 166 2.68 16.92 13.38
CA SER A 166 2.11 15.57 13.39
C SER A 166 2.65 14.68 12.28
N ARG A 167 3.10 15.25 11.16
CA ARG A 167 3.58 14.49 10.01
C ARG A 167 4.48 15.29 9.09
N ALA A 168 5.29 14.57 8.32
CA ALA A 168 5.95 15.06 7.13
C ALA A 168 5.58 14.23 5.89
N VAL A 169 5.56 14.88 4.74
CA VAL A 169 5.40 14.24 3.43
C VAL A 169 6.54 14.69 2.53
N ILE A 170 7.38 13.75 2.14
CA ILE A 170 8.46 13.98 1.18
C ILE A 170 8.05 13.40 -0.15
N LYS A 171 8.06 14.23 -1.19
CA LYS A 171 7.88 13.81 -2.58
C LYS A 171 9.24 13.64 -3.23
N VAL A 172 9.43 12.48 -3.85
CA VAL A 172 10.59 12.10 -4.65
C VAL A 172 10.10 11.89 -6.08
N SER A 173 10.57 12.68 -7.03
CA SER A 173 10.23 12.56 -8.44
C SER A 173 11.40 12.02 -9.25
N GLY A 174 11.12 11.20 -10.25
CA GLY A 174 12.14 10.56 -11.06
C GLY A 174 11.61 9.84 -12.28
N ALA A 175 12.43 8.98 -12.84
CA ALA A 175 12.08 8.05 -13.93
C ALA A 175 12.87 6.75 -13.74
N VAL A 176 12.56 5.72 -14.52
CA VAL A 176 13.46 4.57 -14.66
C VAL A 176 14.34 4.77 -15.90
N VAL A 177 15.63 4.45 -15.79
CA VAL A 177 16.64 4.70 -16.82
C VAL A 177 17.37 3.41 -17.20
N SER A 178 17.59 3.19 -18.49
CA SER A 178 18.39 2.06 -19.00
C SER A 178 19.88 2.33 -18.90
N SER A 179 20.69 1.30 -19.13
CA SER A 179 22.15 1.45 -19.27
C SER A 179 22.57 2.36 -20.44
N GLU A 180 21.69 2.56 -21.43
CA GLU A 180 21.89 3.44 -22.59
C GLU A 180 21.43 4.89 -22.33
N GLY A 181 20.85 5.18 -21.15
CA GLY A 181 20.34 6.49 -20.78
C GLY A 181 18.94 6.81 -21.27
N LYS A 182 18.18 5.81 -21.78
CA LYS A 182 16.76 5.98 -22.13
C LYS A 182 15.94 6.03 -20.85
N GLU A 183 15.15 7.09 -20.68
CA GLU A 183 14.27 7.27 -19.53
C GLU A 183 12.82 6.96 -19.91
N HIS A 184 12.10 6.31 -19.00
CA HIS A 184 10.69 5.93 -19.13
C HIS A 184 10.00 5.96 -17.76
N LEU A 185 8.68 5.82 -17.76
CA LEU A 185 7.81 5.71 -16.60
C LEU A 185 8.10 6.79 -15.54
N PRO A 186 7.94 8.08 -15.88
CA PRO A 186 8.13 9.15 -14.92
C PRO A 186 7.20 8.94 -13.72
N PHE A 187 7.75 9.12 -12.53
CA PHE A 187 7.05 8.79 -11.29
C PHE A 187 7.15 9.88 -10.23
N ASP A 188 6.18 9.85 -9.33
CA ASP A 188 6.17 10.50 -8.03
C ASP A 188 6.05 9.45 -6.93
N VAL A 189 7.00 9.44 -5.99
CA VAL A 189 6.92 8.68 -4.74
C VAL A 189 6.72 9.65 -3.58
N ARG A 190 5.59 9.53 -2.86
CA ARG A 190 5.30 10.31 -1.64
C ARG A 190 5.48 9.43 -0.42
N VAL A 191 6.41 9.80 0.45
CA VAL A 191 6.70 9.10 1.71
C VAL A 191 6.09 9.89 2.86
N TYR A 192 5.15 9.27 3.57
CA TYR A 192 4.43 9.83 4.70
C TYR A 192 5.00 9.27 6.00
N LEU A 193 5.44 10.17 6.87
CA LEU A 193 5.89 9.87 8.22
C LEU A 193 5.03 10.63 9.22
N TYR A 194 4.53 9.97 10.26
CA TYR A 194 3.80 10.61 11.36
C TYR A 194 4.65 10.59 12.63
N SER A 195 4.47 11.57 13.52
CA SER A 195 5.27 11.74 14.73
C SER A 195 5.23 10.53 15.64
N ASP A 196 4.05 9.89 15.76
CA ASP A 196 3.77 8.76 16.66
C ASP A 196 3.32 7.50 15.90
N ALA A 197 3.81 7.30 14.67
CA ALA A 197 3.56 6.08 13.90
C ALA A 197 4.78 5.19 13.77
N TRP A 198 4.56 3.87 13.88
CA TRP A 198 5.59 2.86 13.61
C TRP A 198 5.70 2.45 12.14
N SER A 199 4.77 2.88 11.30
CA SER A 199 4.77 2.58 9.87
C SER A 199 5.07 3.83 9.04
N VAL A 200 5.71 3.59 7.90
CA VAL A 200 5.94 4.58 6.85
C VAL A 200 5.04 4.21 5.68
N LYS A 201 4.15 5.12 5.29
CA LYS A 201 3.28 4.93 4.13
C LYS A 201 3.94 5.51 2.89
N ILE A 202 3.93 4.78 1.79
CA ILE A 202 4.48 5.20 0.50
C ILE A 202 3.38 5.17 -0.55
N LEU A 203 3.19 6.26 -1.28
CA LEU A 203 2.39 6.30 -2.50
C LEU A 203 3.30 6.43 -3.70
N HIS A 204 3.24 5.45 -4.61
CA HIS A 204 3.98 5.45 -5.87
C HIS A 204 3.00 5.64 -7.03
N SER A 205 3.10 6.78 -7.71
CA SER A 205 2.35 7.10 -8.91
C SER A 205 3.30 7.17 -10.10
N PHE A 206 2.97 6.53 -11.21
CA PHE A 206 3.72 6.65 -12.46
C PHE A 206 2.79 6.94 -13.63
N ILE A 207 3.34 7.52 -14.70
CA ILE A 207 2.66 7.71 -15.98
C ILE A 207 3.23 6.70 -16.98
N HIS A 208 2.36 6.05 -17.75
CA HIS A 208 2.76 5.17 -18.84
C HIS A 208 3.14 6.00 -20.07
N ASP A 209 4.33 5.76 -20.60
CA ASP A 209 4.91 6.41 -21.78
C ASP A 209 5.60 5.42 -22.74
N LEU A 210 5.29 4.13 -22.62
CA LEU A 210 5.92 3.08 -23.41
C LEU A 210 5.25 2.89 -24.77
N ASP A 211 6.07 2.65 -25.79
CA ASP A 211 5.56 2.20 -27.09
C ASP A 211 5.01 0.76 -26.97
N PRO A 212 3.92 0.40 -27.69
CA PRO A 212 3.38 -0.96 -27.64
C PRO A 212 4.37 -2.07 -28.06
N GLU A 213 5.34 -1.74 -28.91
CA GLU A 213 6.43 -2.63 -29.35
C GLU A 213 7.53 -2.80 -28.29
N GLU A 214 7.53 -1.96 -27.25
CA GLU A 214 8.41 -2.03 -26.09
C GLU A 214 7.61 -2.25 -24.79
N PRO A 215 6.92 -3.39 -24.63
CA PRO A 215 6.01 -3.59 -23.50
C PRO A 215 6.74 -3.69 -22.16
N LEU A 216 6.05 -3.30 -21.10
CA LEU A 216 6.50 -3.50 -19.73
C LEU A 216 6.50 -5.00 -19.41
N THR A 217 7.64 -5.53 -18.98
CA THR A 217 7.79 -6.95 -18.59
C THR A 217 7.92 -7.13 -17.09
N SER A 218 8.34 -6.10 -16.35
CA SER A 218 8.23 -6.07 -14.89
C SER A 218 8.34 -4.64 -14.36
N LEU A 219 7.73 -4.40 -13.21
CA LEU A 219 7.84 -3.15 -12.46
C LEU A 219 7.74 -3.46 -10.97
N GLY A 220 8.65 -2.94 -10.16
CA GLY A 220 8.66 -3.21 -8.73
C GLY A 220 9.45 -2.20 -7.93
N ILE A 221 9.35 -2.34 -6.61
CA ILE A 221 10.14 -1.60 -5.62
C ILE A 221 10.96 -2.59 -4.80
N GLN A 222 12.24 -2.29 -4.63
CA GLN A 222 13.22 -3.13 -3.96
C GLN A 222 13.73 -2.44 -2.70
N PHE A 223 13.84 -3.20 -1.61
CA PHE A 223 14.35 -2.80 -0.32
C PHE A 223 15.52 -3.69 0.11
N SER A 224 16.67 -3.08 0.40
CA SER A 224 17.85 -3.76 0.93
C SER A 224 17.79 -3.81 2.46
N VAL A 225 17.95 -5.00 3.06
CA VAL A 225 17.86 -5.26 4.51
C VAL A 225 19.23 -5.77 5.01
N PRO A 226 19.91 -5.05 5.91
CA PRO A 226 21.19 -5.50 6.48
C PRO A 226 21.06 -6.80 7.31
N LEU A 227 21.95 -7.77 7.06
CA LEU A 227 21.97 -9.11 7.70
C LEU A 227 23.36 -9.52 8.24
N GLU A 228 24.42 -8.73 8.03
CA GLU A 228 25.85 -9.05 8.26
C GLU A 228 26.18 -9.69 9.62
N LYS A 229 25.42 -9.35 10.66
CA LYS A 229 25.69 -9.77 12.05
C LYS A 229 24.79 -10.90 12.54
N ALA A 230 24.01 -11.49 11.63
CA ALA A 230 23.04 -12.53 11.93
C ALA A 230 23.52 -13.89 11.44
N GLU A 231 23.57 -14.88 12.32
CA GLU A 231 23.74 -16.27 11.90
C GLU A 231 22.54 -16.71 11.05
N PHE A 232 22.75 -17.59 10.06
CA PHE A 232 21.68 -17.99 9.13
C PHE A 232 20.46 -18.60 9.84
N HIS A 233 20.64 -19.27 10.98
CA HIS A 233 19.52 -19.82 11.75
C HIS A 233 18.74 -18.77 12.55
N ASN A 234 19.29 -17.56 12.69
CA ASN A 234 18.65 -16.40 13.31
C ASN A 234 18.16 -15.37 12.27
N ARG A 235 18.16 -15.74 10.98
CA ARG A 235 17.57 -14.94 9.91
C ARG A 235 16.18 -15.46 9.60
N HIS A 236 15.20 -14.58 9.78
CA HIS A 236 13.79 -14.91 9.79
C HIS A 236 13.11 -14.44 8.51
N VAL A 237 12.35 -15.34 7.88
CA VAL A 237 11.54 -15.06 6.68
C VAL A 237 10.08 -15.24 7.02
N ARG A 238 9.24 -14.24 6.71
CA ARG A 238 7.79 -14.40 6.74
C ARG A 238 7.15 -13.87 5.46
N LEU A 239 6.18 -14.62 4.94
CA LEU A 239 5.38 -14.24 3.77
C LEU A 239 3.90 -14.38 4.14
N GLY A 240 3.13 -13.33 3.94
CA GLY A 240 1.69 -13.35 4.16
C GLY A 240 0.97 -14.12 3.06
N GLY A 241 0.09 -15.02 3.48
CA GLY A 241 -0.71 -15.89 2.64
C GLY A 241 -2.18 -15.48 2.66
N SER A 242 -3.08 -16.48 2.59
CA SER A 242 -4.52 -16.25 2.61
C SER A 242 -5.10 -16.21 4.01
N SER A 243 -6.08 -15.33 4.22
CA SER A 243 -6.92 -15.28 5.42
C SER A 243 -6.12 -15.19 6.73
N GLY A 244 -5.04 -14.40 6.74
CA GLY A 244 -4.16 -14.22 7.90
C GLY A 244 -3.14 -15.36 8.12
N GLY A 245 -3.09 -16.35 7.21
CA GLY A 245 -2.03 -17.36 7.21
C GLY A 245 -0.67 -16.74 6.88
N ILE A 246 0.39 -17.18 7.56
CA ILE A 246 1.75 -16.67 7.37
C ILE A 246 2.70 -17.86 7.19
N LEU A 247 3.48 -17.86 6.11
CA LEU A 247 4.63 -18.75 6.00
C LEU A 247 5.70 -18.29 7.00
N LYS A 248 6.16 -19.19 7.86
CA LYS A 248 7.19 -18.91 8.86
C LYS A 248 8.35 -19.87 8.66
N GLU A 249 9.46 -19.34 8.17
CA GLU A 249 10.68 -20.11 7.97
C GLU A 249 11.91 -19.27 8.34
N GLU A 250 13.05 -19.93 8.28
CA GLU A 250 14.36 -19.37 8.55
C GLU A 250 15.28 -19.68 7.38
N VAL A 251 16.29 -18.83 7.20
CA VAL A 251 17.32 -19.07 6.18
C VAL A 251 17.98 -20.42 6.43
N CYS A 252 18.30 -20.76 7.70
CA CYS A 252 18.74 -22.09 8.10
C CYS A 252 17.79 -22.68 9.16
N GLY A 253 16.88 -23.56 8.73
CA GLY A 253 15.88 -24.18 9.60
C GLY A 253 16.47 -25.29 10.48
N LEU A 254 16.22 -25.21 11.78
CA LEU A 254 16.67 -26.18 12.80
C LEU A 254 15.57 -27.18 13.20
N THR A 255 14.40 -27.06 12.58
CA THR A 255 13.23 -27.92 12.80
C THR A 255 13.06 -28.94 11.67
N GLY A 256 12.35 -30.04 11.94
CA GLY A 256 12.14 -31.12 10.95
C GLY A 256 13.39 -31.95 10.61
N ILE A 257 14.52 -31.69 11.26
CA ILE A 257 15.79 -32.41 11.07
C ILE A 257 15.90 -33.66 11.96
N ARG A 258 16.59 -34.69 11.47
CA ARG A 258 16.72 -36.00 12.15
C ARG A 258 17.41 -35.91 13.51
N HIS A 259 18.48 -35.13 13.59
CA HIS A 259 19.25 -34.82 14.79
C HIS A 259 19.61 -33.34 14.73
N GLY A 260 19.55 -32.64 15.86
CA GLY A 260 19.71 -31.19 15.89
C GLY A 260 19.77 -30.68 17.31
N PRO A 261 19.53 -29.38 17.51
CA PRO A 261 19.66 -28.73 18.81
C PRO A 261 18.53 -29.11 19.76
N THR A 262 18.48 -28.46 20.92
CA THR A 262 17.49 -28.76 21.96
C THR A 262 16.05 -28.53 21.49
N ASP A 263 15.09 -29.17 22.16
CA ASP A 263 13.67 -28.96 21.87
C ASP A 263 13.26 -27.50 22.09
N GLN A 264 13.88 -26.81 23.05
CA GLN A 264 13.64 -25.39 23.28
C GLN A 264 14.08 -24.54 22.07
N ASN A 265 15.24 -24.83 21.47
CA ASN A 265 15.68 -24.13 20.26
C ASN A 265 14.70 -24.35 19.09
N ARG A 266 14.12 -25.55 18.98
CA ARG A 266 13.14 -25.90 17.95
C ARG A 266 11.76 -25.26 18.17
N ILE A 267 11.46 -24.83 19.39
CA ILE A 267 10.27 -24.04 19.73
C ILE A 267 10.52 -22.56 19.49
N ASP A 268 11.69 -22.07 19.91
CA ASP A 268 12.03 -20.65 19.91
C ASP A 268 12.30 -20.11 18.50
N GLN A 269 12.98 -20.88 17.63
CA GLN A 269 13.28 -20.43 16.26
C GLN A 269 11.99 -20.14 15.45
N PRO A 270 11.00 -21.06 15.30
CA PRO A 270 9.77 -20.77 14.58
C PRO A 270 8.87 -19.72 15.24
N ALA A 271 9.14 -19.39 16.51
CA ALA A 271 8.50 -18.29 17.24
C ALA A 271 9.19 -16.93 16.99
N GLY A 272 10.28 -16.90 16.23
CA GLY A 272 11.04 -15.69 15.94
C GLY A 272 12.03 -15.29 17.03
N LYS A 273 12.31 -16.14 18.01
CA LYS A 273 13.27 -15.79 19.06
C LYS A 273 14.68 -16.14 18.60
N ALA A 274 15.64 -15.31 18.98
CA ALA A 274 17.05 -15.59 18.75
C ALA A 274 17.46 -16.90 19.45
N VAL A 275 18.14 -17.77 18.71
CA VAL A 275 18.64 -19.04 19.16
C VAL A 275 20.16 -18.99 19.28
N THR A 276 20.65 -19.33 20.47
CA THR A 276 22.07 -19.63 20.72
C THR A 276 22.24 -21.14 20.70
N LEU A 277 23.18 -21.63 19.90
CA LEU A 277 23.48 -23.04 19.76
C LEU A 277 24.72 -23.39 20.58
N GLU A 278 24.62 -24.45 21.38
CA GLU A 278 25.73 -24.95 22.21
C GLU A 278 26.21 -26.30 21.67
N GLU A 279 27.52 -26.56 21.75
CA GLU A 279 28.13 -27.80 21.23
C GLU A 279 27.46 -29.07 21.83
N ASP A 280 27.22 -29.05 23.14
CA ASP A 280 26.62 -30.16 23.89
C ASP A 280 25.16 -30.45 23.50
N SER A 281 24.50 -29.52 22.80
CA SER A 281 23.15 -29.72 22.29
C SER A 281 23.09 -30.69 21.10
N TRP A 282 24.23 -30.96 20.44
CA TRP A 282 24.33 -31.82 19.26
C TRP A 282 24.95 -33.18 19.56
N LYS A 283 24.13 -34.10 20.11
CA LYS A 283 24.59 -35.40 20.64
C LYS A 283 25.28 -36.36 19.67
N LYS A 284 25.07 -36.23 18.35
CA LYS A 284 25.55 -37.22 17.34
C LYS A 284 26.56 -36.68 16.33
N THR A 285 26.75 -35.36 16.25
CA THR A 285 27.62 -34.71 15.28
C THR A 285 28.00 -33.37 15.89
N GLY A 286 29.27 -32.95 15.81
CA GLY A 286 29.65 -31.61 16.30
C GLY A 286 28.84 -30.50 15.63
N LEU A 287 28.62 -29.39 16.33
CA LEU A 287 27.73 -28.30 15.94
C LEU A 287 28.05 -27.78 14.55
N ASP A 288 29.31 -27.39 14.31
CA ASP A 288 29.76 -26.81 13.04
C ASP A 288 29.52 -27.75 11.86
N LYS A 289 29.85 -29.03 12.05
CA LYS A 289 29.66 -30.05 11.03
C LYS A 289 28.18 -30.32 10.78
N GLY A 290 27.38 -30.36 11.85
CA GLY A 290 25.93 -30.53 11.79
C GLY A 290 25.26 -29.39 11.01
N LEU A 291 25.58 -28.15 11.34
CA LEU A 291 25.08 -26.96 10.66
C LEU A 291 25.50 -26.91 9.19
N SER A 292 26.72 -27.33 8.86
CA SER A 292 27.20 -27.37 7.46
C SER A 292 26.40 -28.30 6.54
N TYR A 293 25.67 -29.27 7.11
CA TYR A 293 24.80 -30.20 6.37
C TYR A 293 23.35 -29.72 6.26
N ILE A 294 22.97 -28.64 6.94
CA ILE A 294 21.64 -28.05 6.82
C ILE A 294 21.66 -27.03 5.67
N PRO A 295 20.80 -27.18 4.65
CA PRO A 295 20.71 -26.20 3.58
C PRO A 295 20.31 -24.83 4.09
N SER A 296 21.00 -23.80 3.61
CA SER A 296 20.58 -22.41 3.78
C SER A 296 19.79 -21.94 2.56
N TRP A 297 18.64 -21.32 2.78
CA TRP A 297 17.70 -20.86 1.75
C TRP A 297 17.95 -19.39 1.41
N ASP A 298 18.64 -19.16 0.30
CA ASP A 298 18.95 -17.80 -0.16
C ASP A 298 17.76 -17.04 -0.73
N SER A 299 16.81 -17.74 -1.36
CA SER A 299 15.71 -17.06 -2.07
C SER A 299 14.34 -17.68 -1.80
N TYR A 300 13.32 -16.83 -1.71
CA TYR A 300 11.89 -17.15 -1.70
C TYR A 300 11.17 -16.29 -2.75
N SER A 301 10.12 -16.84 -3.35
CA SER A 301 9.30 -16.13 -4.32
C SER A 301 7.84 -16.54 -4.14
N LEU A 302 6.97 -15.56 -3.91
CA LEU A 302 5.51 -15.69 -3.88
C LEU A 302 4.94 -15.00 -5.11
N SER A 303 4.32 -15.75 -6.01
CA SER A 303 3.77 -15.24 -7.26
C SER A 303 2.26 -15.36 -7.27
N GLN A 304 1.56 -14.22 -7.40
CA GLN A 304 0.11 -14.09 -7.52
C GLN A 304 -0.20 -13.66 -8.95
N LEU A 305 -0.29 -14.63 -9.86
CA LEU A 305 -0.46 -14.38 -11.31
C LEU A 305 -1.94 -14.37 -11.74
N SER A 306 -2.86 -14.61 -10.82
CA SER A 306 -4.31 -14.47 -11.00
C SER A 306 -4.93 -13.90 -9.72
N SER A 307 -6.18 -13.46 -9.78
CA SER A 307 -6.94 -13.02 -8.60
C SER A 307 -7.29 -14.14 -7.61
N ASP A 308 -7.03 -15.41 -7.95
CA ASP A 308 -7.58 -16.56 -7.22
C ASP A 308 -6.54 -17.53 -6.68
N GLY A 309 -5.27 -17.41 -7.07
CA GLY A 309 -4.22 -18.32 -6.63
C GLY A 309 -2.83 -17.71 -6.60
N PHE A 310 -2.08 -18.00 -5.54
CA PHE A 310 -0.64 -17.78 -5.50
C PHE A 310 0.14 -19.08 -5.29
N THR A 311 1.38 -19.06 -5.76
CA THR A 311 2.36 -20.13 -5.52
C THR A 311 3.55 -19.60 -4.75
N ILE A 312 4.19 -20.45 -3.96
CA ILE A 312 5.45 -20.13 -3.28
C ILE A 312 6.51 -21.15 -3.70
N LYS A 313 7.74 -20.66 -3.89
CA LYS A 313 8.93 -21.47 -4.11
C LYS A 313 10.11 -20.90 -3.34
N LYS A 314 11.05 -21.76 -2.94
CA LYS A 314 12.31 -21.38 -2.29
C LYS A 314 13.51 -22.07 -2.92
N ARG A 315 14.71 -21.50 -2.78
CA ARG A 315 15.93 -22.02 -3.40
C ARG A 315 17.14 -21.71 -2.52
N THR A 316 18.10 -22.64 -2.51
CA THR A 316 19.32 -22.53 -1.70
C THR A 316 20.33 -21.54 -2.27
N LYS A 317 20.52 -21.52 -3.59
CA LYS A 317 21.34 -20.52 -4.31
C LYS A 317 21.07 -20.56 -5.81
N ARG A 318 21.52 -19.53 -6.54
CA ARG A 318 21.52 -19.54 -8.01
C ARG A 318 22.27 -20.78 -8.55
N GLY A 319 21.72 -21.40 -9.58
CA GLY A 319 22.22 -22.67 -10.16
C GLY A 319 21.60 -23.93 -9.54
N CYS A 320 20.93 -23.83 -8.39
CA CYS A 320 20.10 -24.91 -7.86
C CYS A 320 18.64 -24.78 -8.32
N SER A 321 17.89 -25.88 -8.28
CA SER A 321 16.46 -25.88 -8.59
C SER A 321 15.65 -25.17 -7.50
N TRP A 322 14.50 -24.64 -7.89
CA TRP A 322 13.49 -24.17 -6.95
C TRP A 322 12.74 -25.36 -6.33
N VAL A 323 12.49 -25.29 -5.03
CA VAL A 323 11.67 -26.22 -4.27
C VAL A 323 10.31 -25.59 -4.05
N LYS A 324 9.26 -26.30 -4.45
CA LYS A 324 7.88 -25.87 -4.24
C LYS A 324 7.57 -25.80 -2.74
N VAL A 325 6.89 -24.72 -2.34
CA VAL A 325 6.29 -24.55 -1.02
C VAL A 325 4.77 -24.52 -1.21
N THR A 326 4.01 -24.83 -0.16
CA THR A 326 2.54 -24.77 -0.20
C THR A 326 2.08 -23.35 -0.56
N GLY A 327 1.31 -23.24 -1.64
CA GLY A 327 0.64 -22.01 -2.06
C GLY A 327 -0.75 -21.86 -1.45
N GLY A 328 -1.53 -20.89 -1.93
CA GLY A 328 -2.87 -20.60 -1.42
C GLY A 328 -3.73 -19.86 -2.44
N GLY A 329 -4.82 -19.25 -1.97
CA GLY A 329 -5.75 -18.51 -2.82
C GLY A 329 -5.27 -17.08 -3.08
N ARG A 330 -5.59 -16.17 -2.15
CA ARG A 330 -5.28 -14.75 -2.23
C ARG A 330 -4.25 -14.37 -1.19
N ALA A 331 -3.05 -13.98 -1.59
CA ALA A 331 -2.02 -13.50 -0.68
C ALA A 331 -2.36 -12.08 -0.21
N ASP A 332 -2.08 -11.77 1.05
CA ASP A 332 -2.32 -10.42 1.60
C ASP A 332 -1.33 -9.35 1.10
N GLY A 333 -0.21 -9.77 0.47
CA GLY A 333 0.79 -8.87 -0.08
C GLY A 333 1.83 -8.37 0.92
N THR A 334 2.05 -9.09 2.03
CA THR A 334 3.05 -8.74 3.04
C THR A 334 4.26 -9.67 3.06
N ALA A 335 5.42 -9.12 3.38
CA ALA A 335 6.64 -9.88 3.59
C ALA A 335 7.47 -9.28 4.72
N TYR A 336 8.32 -10.09 5.32
CA TYR A 336 9.22 -9.70 6.39
C TYR A 336 10.55 -10.44 6.30
N VAL A 337 11.64 -9.69 6.43
CA VAL A 337 13.01 -10.22 6.54
C VAL A 337 13.72 -9.54 7.71
N GLU A 338 14.49 -10.31 8.46
CA GLU A 338 15.12 -9.85 9.68
C GLU A 338 16.37 -10.67 10.07
N SER A 339 17.23 -10.03 10.89
CA SER A 339 18.06 -10.66 11.92
C SER A 339 17.46 -10.59 13.34
N ALA A 340 17.25 -11.74 14.00
CA ALA A 340 16.62 -11.82 15.34
C ALA A 340 17.27 -10.97 16.45
N ARG A 341 18.48 -10.44 16.21
CA ARG A 341 19.26 -9.62 17.16
C ARG A 341 19.38 -8.16 16.74
N HIS A 342 19.01 -7.81 15.52
CA HIS A 342 19.23 -6.48 14.92
C HIS A 342 17.99 -5.89 14.26
N GLY A 343 16.85 -6.55 14.42
CA GLY A 343 15.59 -6.13 13.84
C GLY A 343 15.52 -6.39 12.34
N GLY A 344 14.43 -5.91 11.75
CA GLY A 344 14.17 -6.11 10.34
C GLY A 344 13.03 -5.25 9.82
N LEU A 345 12.62 -5.56 8.60
CA LEU A 345 11.69 -4.76 7.84
C LEU A 345 10.50 -5.61 7.39
N ALA A 346 9.30 -5.18 7.77
CA ALA A 346 8.09 -5.64 7.09
C ALA A 346 7.74 -4.66 5.98
N VAL A 347 7.35 -5.21 4.84
CA VAL A 347 6.84 -4.45 3.70
C VAL A 347 5.50 -5.02 3.27
N GLY A 348 4.62 -4.16 2.79
CA GLY A 348 3.31 -4.58 2.30
C GLY A 348 2.82 -3.70 1.15
N MET A 349 2.07 -4.30 0.24
CA MET A 349 1.37 -3.63 -0.85
C MET A 349 -0.14 -3.77 -0.65
N SER A 350 -0.86 -2.64 -0.62
CA SER A 350 -2.33 -2.67 -0.61
C SER A 350 -2.86 -3.24 -1.92
N ASP A 351 -4.00 -3.92 -1.83
CA ASP A 351 -4.70 -4.51 -2.99
C ASP A 351 -3.84 -5.50 -3.80
N PHE A 352 -2.90 -6.20 -3.15
CA PHE A 352 -1.90 -7.04 -3.82
C PHE A 352 -2.48 -8.10 -4.76
N TRP A 353 -3.46 -8.89 -4.31
CA TRP A 353 -4.06 -9.92 -5.17
C TRP A 353 -5.12 -9.36 -6.10
N GLU A 354 -5.79 -8.29 -5.72
CA GLU A 354 -6.74 -7.56 -6.56
C GLU A 354 -6.07 -6.92 -7.76
N ARG A 355 -4.77 -6.63 -7.68
CA ARG A 355 -4.00 -5.94 -8.71
C ARG A 355 -2.99 -6.83 -9.42
N TYR A 356 -3.25 -8.14 -9.44
CA TYR A 356 -2.42 -9.13 -10.14
C TYR A 356 -2.13 -8.70 -11.60
N PRO A 357 -1.01 -9.14 -12.21
CA PRO A 357 -0.04 -10.10 -11.70
C PRO A 357 1.02 -9.45 -10.78
N THR A 358 1.01 -9.84 -9.51
CA THR A 358 1.93 -9.31 -8.48
C THR A 358 2.87 -10.40 -7.96
N GLN A 359 4.00 -10.01 -7.40
CA GLN A 359 4.98 -10.95 -6.84
C GLN A 359 5.76 -10.34 -5.68
N LEU A 360 6.17 -11.21 -4.76
CA LEU A 360 7.03 -10.91 -3.63
C LEU A 360 8.27 -11.80 -3.70
N ASP A 361 9.44 -11.21 -3.89
CA ASP A 361 10.70 -11.94 -3.88
C ASP A 361 11.55 -11.54 -2.68
N LEU A 362 12.08 -12.55 -1.99
CA LEU A 362 13.12 -12.41 -0.97
C LEU A 362 14.37 -13.06 -1.54
N THR A 363 15.46 -12.32 -1.66
CA THR A 363 16.69 -12.81 -2.29
C THR A 363 17.91 -12.39 -1.48
N GLU A 364 19.05 -13.02 -1.74
CA GLU A 364 20.33 -12.68 -1.10
C GLU A 364 20.31 -12.87 0.43
N LEU A 365 19.41 -13.74 0.93
CA LEU A 365 19.21 -13.96 2.36
C LEU A 365 20.41 -14.63 3.05
N THR A 366 21.33 -15.20 2.26
CA THR A 366 22.60 -15.78 2.75
C THR A 366 23.77 -14.80 2.68
N LYS A 367 23.57 -13.60 2.14
CA LYS A 367 24.59 -12.53 2.06
C LYS A 367 24.50 -11.58 3.25
N ASP A 368 25.42 -10.64 3.27
CA ASP A 368 25.49 -9.54 4.23
C ASP A 368 24.30 -8.57 4.13
N GLU A 369 23.68 -8.48 2.95
CA GLU A 369 22.49 -7.69 2.69
C GLU A 369 21.46 -8.54 1.94
N GLY A 370 20.29 -8.73 2.56
CA GLY A 370 19.14 -9.38 1.94
C GLY A 370 18.29 -8.37 1.18
N VAL A 371 17.45 -8.85 0.28
CA VAL A 371 16.65 -7.98 -0.59
C VAL A 371 15.20 -8.43 -0.59
N ILE A 372 14.29 -7.50 -0.29
CA ILE A 372 12.84 -7.67 -0.47
C ILE A 372 12.41 -6.91 -1.72
N THR A 373 11.77 -7.59 -2.68
CA THR A 373 11.22 -6.97 -3.89
C THR A 373 9.71 -7.16 -3.95
N LEU A 374 8.98 -6.05 -4.00
CA LEU A 374 7.55 -5.99 -4.25
C LEU A 374 7.31 -5.64 -5.71
N TRP A 375 6.88 -6.63 -6.50
CA TRP A 375 6.55 -6.45 -7.91
C TRP A 375 5.09 -6.00 -8.07
N LEU A 376 4.94 -4.79 -8.60
CA LEU A 376 3.68 -4.24 -9.09
C LEU A 376 3.21 -4.98 -10.35
N TYR A 377 4.16 -5.39 -11.18
CA TYR A 377 3.95 -6.25 -12.33
C TYR A 377 5.01 -7.36 -12.31
N SER A 378 4.58 -8.61 -12.14
CA SER A 378 5.48 -9.75 -11.95
C SER A 378 6.30 -10.04 -13.20
N PRO A 379 7.62 -10.31 -13.06
CA PRO A 379 8.46 -10.79 -14.18
C PRO A 379 8.10 -12.20 -14.67
N LEU A 380 7.18 -12.90 -14.01
CA LEU A 380 6.66 -14.21 -14.45
C LEU A 380 5.36 -14.09 -15.26
N ALA A 381 4.79 -12.90 -15.36
CA ALA A 381 3.66 -12.65 -16.25
C ALA A 381 4.12 -12.53 -17.70
N GLU A 382 3.17 -12.63 -18.62
CA GLU A 382 3.40 -12.19 -20.00
C GLU A 382 3.71 -10.68 -20.02
N PRO A 383 4.33 -10.14 -21.09
CA PRO A 383 4.49 -8.71 -21.23
C PRO A 383 3.14 -7.96 -21.16
N LEU A 384 3.14 -6.79 -20.54
CA LEU A 384 1.96 -5.93 -20.47
C LEU A 384 1.70 -5.29 -21.84
N GLU A 385 0.75 -5.87 -22.56
CA GLU A 385 0.32 -5.36 -23.87
C GLU A 385 -0.61 -4.15 -23.72
N THR A 386 -0.28 -3.07 -24.43
CA THR A 386 -1.06 -1.82 -24.47
C THR A 386 -1.42 -1.40 -25.89
N ALA A 387 -1.18 -2.28 -26.87
CA ALA A 387 -1.56 -2.08 -28.26
C ALA A 387 -3.09 -2.02 -28.41
N GLN A 388 -3.54 -1.41 -29.50
CA GLN A 388 -4.95 -1.42 -29.89
C GLN A 388 -5.43 -2.86 -30.08
N TYR A 389 -6.64 -3.16 -29.62
CA TYR A 389 -7.18 -4.53 -29.69
C TYR A 389 -7.67 -4.93 -31.09
N HIS A 390 -7.79 -3.97 -32.02
CA HIS A 390 -8.13 -4.18 -33.43
C HIS A 390 -7.33 -3.24 -34.34
N ASP A 391 -7.29 -3.55 -35.63
CA ASP A 391 -6.49 -2.87 -36.67
C ASP A 391 -7.21 -1.69 -37.33
N GLY A 392 -8.26 -1.16 -36.69
CA GLY A 392 -9.12 -0.12 -37.25
C GLY A 392 -10.18 -0.59 -38.25
N LEU A 393 -10.24 -1.88 -38.62
CA LEU A 393 -11.35 -2.50 -39.39
C LEU A 393 -11.68 -1.83 -40.74
N GLY A 394 -10.74 -1.07 -41.32
CA GLY A 394 -10.97 -0.30 -42.56
C GLY A 394 -11.87 0.94 -42.39
N LEU A 395 -11.99 1.46 -41.17
CA LEU A 395 -12.75 2.68 -40.81
C LEU A 395 -11.97 3.96 -41.19
N ASP A 396 -11.73 4.13 -42.49
CA ASP A 396 -10.91 5.19 -43.11
C ASP A 396 -11.63 6.54 -43.31
N SER A 397 -12.84 6.71 -42.78
CA SER A 397 -13.60 7.95 -42.87
C SER A 397 -14.55 8.12 -41.69
N TYR A 398 -14.85 9.38 -41.31
CA TYR A 398 -15.80 9.69 -40.24
C TYR A 398 -17.17 9.06 -40.43
N GLN A 399 -17.63 8.92 -41.68
CA GLN A 399 -18.88 8.23 -41.97
C GLN A 399 -18.82 6.77 -41.51
N LYS A 400 -17.78 6.02 -41.90
CA LYS A 400 -17.63 4.61 -41.50
C LYS A 400 -17.47 4.46 -39.99
N GLN A 401 -16.73 5.37 -39.35
CA GLN A 401 -16.53 5.38 -37.89
C GLN A 401 -17.86 5.58 -37.15
N LEU A 402 -18.68 6.54 -37.56
CA LEU A 402 -20.02 6.76 -37.00
C LEU A 402 -20.97 5.58 -37.29
N GLU A 403 -20.89 4.97 -38.47
CA GLU A 403 -21.63 3.75 -38.78
C GLU A 403 -21.22 2.58 -37.86
N ALA A 404 -19.93 2.45 -37.53
CA ALA A 404 -19.44 1.47 -36.57
C ALA A 404 -19.91 1.78 -35.13
N LEU A 405 -19.89 3.05 -34.72
CA LEU A 405 -20.40 3.52 -33.43
C LEU A 405 -21.86 3.10 -33.20
N GLU A 406 -22.70 3.19 -34.23
CA GLU A 406 -24.10 2.73 -34.15
C GLU A 406 -24.24 1.22 -33.89
N VAL A 407 -23.22 0.42 -34.23
CA VAL A 407 -23.20 -1.03 -34.02
C VAL A 407 -22.56 -1.40 -32.68
N THR A 408 -21.35 -0.92 -32.40
CA THR A 408 -20.52 -1.37 -31.27
C THR A 408 -20.59 -0.44 -30.06
N CYS A 409 -21.08 0.80 -30.23
CA CYS A 409 -20.94 1.90 -29.27
C CYS A 409 -19.47 2.29 -29.02
N GLU A 410 -18.58 2.06 -29.98
CA GLU A 410 -17.19 2.53 -29.95
C GLU A 410 -16.98 3.66 -30.95
N ASP A 411 -16.50 4.80 -30.45
CA ASP A 411 -16.13 5.96 -31.27
C ASP A 411 -14.64 5.88 -31.61
N TYR A 412 -14.30 5.02 -32.59
CA TYR A 412 -12.93 4.78 -33.00
C TYR A 412 -12.43 5.85 -33.98
N GLU A 413 -11.24 6.39 -33.72
CA GLU A 413 -10.48 7.22 -34.66
C GLU A 413 -9.00 6.77 -34.67
N PRO A 414 -8.34 6.69 -35.85
CA PRO A 414 -6.91 6.39 -35.94
C PRO A 414 -6.07 7.30 -35.04
N ASP A 415 -5.05 6.74 -34.39
CA ASP A 415 -4.14 7.41 -33.45
C ASP A 415 -4.74 7.83 -32.08
N PHE A 416 -6.05 7.69 -31.85
CA PHE A 416 -6.67 8.01 -30.55
C PHE A 416 -6.61 6.87 -29.54
N ALA A 417 -6.58 5.61 -30.00
CA ALA A 417 -6.47 4.46 -29.12
C ALA A 417 -5.00 4.24 -28.71
N THR A 418 -4.57 5.00 -27.70
CA THR A 418 -3.23 4.95 -27.11
C THR A 418 -3.30 4.90 -25.59
N ALA A 419 -2.43 4.10 -24.97
CA ALA A 419 -2.28 4.04 -23.52
C ALA A 419 -1.34 5.14 -22.98
N ASN A 420 -0.66 5.88 -23.84
CA ASN A 420 0.31 6.88 -23.39
C ASN A 420 -0.38 8.03 -22.66
N GLY A 421 0.13 8.34 -21.46
CA GLY A 421 -0.41 9.36 -20.57
C GLY A 421 -1.36 8.83 -19.48
N ILE A 422 -1.78 7.55 -19.53
CA ILE A 422 -2.51 6.98 -18.39
C ILE A 422 -1.59 6.86 -17.17
N GLY A 423 -2.15 7.00 -15.97
CA GLY A 423 -1.41 6.92 -14.72
C GLY A 423 -2.00 5.91 -13.76
N ARG A 424 -1.14 5.28 -12.95
CA ARG A 424 -1.56 4.36 -11.87
C ARG A 424 -0.86 4.72 -10.58
N THR A 425 -1.60 4.70 -9.48
CA THR A 425 -1.07 4.91 -8.13
C THR A 425 -1.12 3.61 -7.32
N ASN A 426 -0.08 3.35 -6.55
CA ASN A 426 0.13 2.18 -5.73
C ASN A 426 0.41 2.61 -4.30
N GLN A 427 -0.05 1.85 -3.32
CA GLN A 427 0.16 2.14 -1.90
C GLN A 427 0.97 1.01 -1.25
N PHE A 428 2.05 1.40 -0.60
CA PHE A 428 2.89 0.51 0.18
C PHE A 428 2.98 0.97 1.63
N PHE A 429 3.30 0.03 2.51
CA PHE A 429 3.66 0.31 3.89
C PHE A 429 4.98 -0.36 4.21
N LEU A 430 5.83 0.35 4.94
CA LEU A 430 7.03 -0.18 5.56
C LEU A 430 6.84 -0.13 7.07
N ARG A 431 7.29 -1.16 7.77
CA ARG A 431 7.32 -1.17 9.23
C ARG A 431 8.66 -1.69 9.72
N PRO A 432 9.53 -0.83 10.27
CA PRO A 432 10.69 -1.28 11.02
C PRO A 432 10.25 -2.03 12.27
N TYR A 433 10.98 -3.09 12.59
CA TYR A 433 10.86 -3.82 13.85
C TYR A 433 12.24 -3.96 14.48
N GLU A 434 12.33 -3.78 15.80
CA GLU A 434 13.59 -3.96 16.55
C GLU A 434 13.92 -5.44 16.79
N ALA A 435 12.92 -6.31 16.73
CA ALA A 435 13.04 -7.77 16.85
C ALA A 435 11.85 -8.45 16.17
N THR A 436 11.92 -9.77 15.98
CA THR A 436 10.90 -10.53 15.26
C THR A 436 9.53 -10.28 15.86
N PRO A 437 8.58 -9.71 15.10
CA PRO A 437 7.24 -9.54 15.61
C PRO A 437 6.57 -10.88 15.86
N SER A 438 5.68 -10.89 16.86
CA SER A 438 4.77 -12.01 17.05
C SER A 438 3.86 -12.17 15.83
N ASN A 439 3.22 -13.35 15.69
CA ASN A 439 2.21 -13.55 14.65
C ASN A 439 1.09 -12.51 14.72
N GLN A 440 0.71 -12.08 15.93
CA GLN A 440 -0.27 -11.01 16.11
C GLN A 440 0.26 -9.68 15.56
N GLY A 441 1.52 -9.34 15.81
CA GLY A 441 2.15 -8.13 15.26
C GLY A 441 2.22 -8.12 13.73
N LEU A 442 2.51 -9.27 13.11
CA LEU A 442 2.46 -9.44 11.64
C LEU A 442 1.04 -9.40 11.09
N SER A 443 0.10 -10.04 11.76
CA SER A 443 -1.32 -10.01 11.41
C SER A 443 -1.88 -8.59 11.46
N SER A 444 -1.59 -7.81 12.51
CA SER A 444 -1.97 -6.39 12.59
C SER A 444 -1.33 -5.56 11.47
N PHE A 445 -0.08 -5.86 11.07
CA PHE A 445 0.52 -5.18 9.92
C PHE A 445 -0.17 -5.54 8.60
N SER A 446 -0.52 -6.82 8.40
CA SER A 446 -1.34 -7.25 7.26
C SER A 446 -2.70 -6.55 7.24
N SER A 447 -3.40 -6.50 8.37
CA SER A 447 -4.67 -5.76 8.51
C SER A 447 -4.53 -4.28 8.16
N LEU A 448 -3.47 -3.61 8.62
CA LEU A 448 -3.17 -2.22 8.25
C LEU A 448 -2.97 -2.05 6.74
N VAL A 449 -2.20 -2.94 6.11
CA VAL A 449 -1.90 -2.90 4.66
C VAL A 449 -3.18 -3.10 3.84
N ARG A 450 -4.05 -4.02 4.29
CA ARG A 450 -5.27 -4.44 3.59
C ARG A 450 -6.43 -3.47 3.79
N ASN A 451 -6.61 -2.94 4.99
CA ASN A 451 -7.69 -2.01 5.33
C ASN A 451 -7.19 -0.94 6.31
N PRO A 452 -6.46 0.07 5.83
CA PRO A 452 -5.97 1.14 6.69
C PRO A 452 -7.15 1.90 7.33
N PRO A 453 -7.18 2.06 8.67
CA PRO A 453 -8.28 2.72 9.36
C PRO A 453 -8.48 4.17 8.90
N ARG A 454 -9.74 4.61 8.81
CA ARG A 454 -10.12 5.93 8.31
C ARG A 454 -11.08 6.61 9.27
N LEU A 455 -10.76 7.83 9.67
CA LEU A 455 -11.71 8.74 10.30
C LEU A 455 -12.50 9.49 9.22
N VAL A 456 -13.79 9.64 9.44
CA VAL A 456 -14.70 10.39 8.56
C VAL A 456 -15.63 11.26 9.39
N PRO A 457 -16.00 12.46 8.89
CA PRO A 457 -17.08 13.23 9.50
C PRO A 457 -18.36 12.40 9.54
N THR A 458 -19.19 12.59 10.56
CA THR A 458 -20.50 11.94 10.62
C THR A 458 -21.40 12.44 9.48
N THR A 459 -22.28 11.58 9.00
CA THR A 459 -23.21 11.90 7.91
C THR A 459 -24.14 13.04 8.28
N GLU A 460 -24.57 13.06 9.54
CA GLU A 460 -25.39 14.07 10.21
C GLU A 460 -24.70 15.44 10.19
N TYR A 461 -23.40 15.45 10.51
CA TYR A 461 -22.60 16.66 10.49
C TYR A 461 -22.38 17.16 9.06
N MET A 462 -21.99 16.30 8.12
CA MET A 462 -21.81 16.68 6.71
C MET A 462 -23.09 17.29 6.12
N HIS A 463 -24.25 16.76 6.51
CA HIS A 463 -25.55 17.28 6.10
C HIS A 463 -25.87 18.62 6.75
N SER A 464 -25.65 18.78 8.06
CA SER A 464 -25.98 20.02 8.78
C SER A 464 -25.15 21.23 8.35
N VAL A 465 -23.93 21.00 7.85
CA VAL A 465 -23.06 22.07 7.32
C VAL A 465 -23.29 22.38 5.83
N ASP A 466 -24.22 21.65 5.19
CA ASP A 466 -24.60 21.80 3.78
C ASP A 466 -23.42 21.80 2.77
N VAL A 467 -22.37 21.03 3.07
CA VAL A 467 -21.14 21.06 2.24
C VAL A 467 -21.35 20.53 0.82
N PHE A 468 -22.39 19.71 0.64
CA PHE A 468 -22.83 19.14 -0.63
C PHE A 468 -24.08 19.82 -1.21
N HIS A 469 -24.49 21.00 -0.71
CA HIS A 469 -25.60 21.82 -1.24
C HIS A 469 -26.92 21.04 -1.42
N GLY A 470 -27.30 20.25 -0.41
CA GLY A 470 -28.51 19.42 -0.44
C GLY A 470 -28.47 18.21 -1.39
N CYS A 471 -27.37 17.97 -2.13
CA CYS A 471 -27.27 16.82 -3.06
C CYS A 471 -27.08 15.46 -2.35
N ARG A 472 -26.96 15.45 -1.02
CA ARG A 472 -26.77 14.24 -0.22
C ARG A 472 -27.52 14.38 1.10
N ALA A 473 -28.33 13.39 1.44
CA ALA A 473 -28.97 13.27 2.75
C ALA A 473 -28.45 12.01 3.48
N PRO A 474 -28.40 12.02 4.83
CA PRO A 474 -28.24 10.81 5.61
C PRO A 474 -29.47 9.91 5.49
N ASP A 475 -29.29 8.65 5.85
CA ASP A 475 -30.38 7.68 5.93
C ASP A 475 -31.49 8.13 6.91
N PHE A 476 -32.74 7.78 6.63
CA PHE A 476 -33.90 8.14 7.46
C PHE A 476 -33.78 7.67 8.93
N ARG A 477 -33.09 6.55 9.18
CA ARG A 477 -32.80 6.02 10.52
C ARG A 477 -31.92 6.99 11.31
N THR A 478 -30.93 7.54 10.63
CA THR A 478 -30.05 8.58 11.17
C THR A 478 -30.82 9.87 11.44
N LEU A 479 -31.70 10.26 10.52
CA LEU A 479 -32.52 11.48 10.66
C LEU A 479 -33.69 11.32 11.66
N GLY A 480 -33.96 10.09 12.14
CA GLY A 480 -34.94 9.83 13.19
C GLY A 480 -36.39 10.00 12.77
N TYR A 481 -36.71 9.89 11.48
CA TYR A 481 -38.08 10.00 10.98
C TYR A 481 -38.57 8.70 10.36
N SER A 482 -39.90 8.56 10.26
CA SER A 482 -40.53 7.41 9.60
C SER A 482 -40.73 7.72 8.11
N PRO A 483 -40.02 7.03 7.20
CA PRO A 483 -40.12 7.28 5.77
C PRO A 483 -41.47 6.85 5.22
N ILE A 484 -41.96 7.57 4.22
CA ILE A 484 -43.13 7.13 3.45
C ILE A 484 -42.77 5.90 2.61
N GLN A 485 -43.77 5.13 2.18
CA GLN A 485 -43.53 3.90 1.42
C GLN A 485 -42.68 4.11 0.15
N LYS A 486 -42.80 5.27 -0.50
CA LYS A 486 -42.01 5.60 -1.69
C LYS A 486 -40.51 5.74 -1.37
N GLU A 487 -40.16 6.43 -0.29
CA GLU A 487 -38.77 6.59 0.17
C GLU A 487 -38.18 5.23 0.56
N LEU A 488 -38.91 4.41 1.31
CA LEU A 488 -38.49 3.05 1.63
C LEU A 488 -38.19 2.19 0.39
N ASN A 489 -38.98 2.34 -0.66
CA ASN A 489 -38.76 1.61 -1.91
C ASN A 489 -37.51 2.12 -2.64
N VAL A 490 -37.22 3.42 -2.58
CA VAL A 490 -35.99 3.99 -3.14
C VAL A 490 -34.77 3.45 -2.40
N GLU A 491 -34.76 3.47 -1.07
CA GLU A 491 -33.64 2.95 -0.27
C GLU A 491 -33.40 1.45 -0.54
N LYS A 492 -34.47 0.65 -0.59
CA LYS A 492 -34.36 -0.78 -0.97
C LYS A 492 -33.75 -0.98 -2.36
N ASN A 493 -34.10 -0.14 -3.33
CA ASN A 493 -33.54 -0.23 -4.68
C ASN A 493 -32.07 0.21 -4.72
N LEU A 494 -31.69 1.23 -3.96
CA LEU A 494 -30.29 1.66 -3.83
C LEU A 494 -29.43 0.57 -3.17
N ASP A 495 -29.92 -0.01 -2.07
CA ASP A 495 -29.27 -1.15 -1.40
C ASP A 495 -29.12 -2.34 -2.35
N LEU A 496 -30.17 -2.67 -3.13
CA LEU A 496 -30.12 -3.72 -4.14
C LEU A 496 -29.03 -3.45 -5.19
N LEU A 497 -29.01 -2.25 -5.76
CA LEU A 497 -28.05 -1.86 -6.80
C LEU A 497 -26.62 -1.88 -6.26
N PHE A 498 -26.38 -1.30 -5.09
CA PHE A 498 -25.05 -1.28 -4.48
C PHE A 498 -24.52 -2.70 -4.23
N ASN A 499 -25.32 -3.55 -3.58
CA ASN A 499 -24.93 -4.92 -3.28
C ASN A 499 -24.77 -5.77 -4.54
N PHE A 500 -25.57 -5.52 -5.59
CA PHE A 500 -25.42 -6.17 -6.88
C PHE A 500 -24.03 -5.87 -7.48
N TYR A 501 -23.66 -4.59 -7.63
CA TYR A 501 -22.36 -4.22 -8.19
C TYR A 501 -21.18 -4.66 -7.31
N LEU A 502 -21.31 -4.53 -5.99
CA LEU A 502 -20.31 -5.04 -5.05
C LEU A 502 -20.07 -6.54 -5.24
N GLY A 503 -21.13 -7.32 -5.42
CA GLY A 503 -21.04 -8.74 -5.74
C GLY A 503 -20.48 -9.03 -7.14
N GLN A 504 -20.77 -8.18 -8.14
CA GLN A 504 -20.29 -8.35 -9.51
C GLN A 504 -18.76 -8.22 -9.63
N VAL A 505 -18.13 -7.36 -8.83
CA VAL A 505 -16.65 -7.23 -8.81
C VAL A 505 -16.01 -8.59 -8.53
N GLU A 506 -16.47 -9.25 -7.47
CA GLU A 506 -16.00 -10.59 -7.12
C GLU A 506 -16.43 -11.60 -8.20
N GLN A 507 -17.71 -11.67 -8.55
CA GLN A 507 -18.23 -12.69 -9.47
C GLN A 507 -17.54 -12.69 -10.84
N ASN A 508 -17.23 -11.51 -11.39
CA ASN A 508 -16.65 -11.36 -12.73
C ASN A 508 -15.13 -11.14 -12.70
N ARG A 509 -14.50 -11.17 -11.52
CA ARG A 509 -13.07 -10.94 -11.34
C ARG A 509 -12.62 -9.62 -11.97
N TRP A 510 -13.30 -8.52 -11.66
CA TRP A 510 -12.88 -7.17 -12.07
C TRP A 510 -11.67 -6.70 -11.23
N TYR A 511 -10.58 -7.43 -11.42
CA TYR A 511 -9.30 -7.35 -10.76
C TYR A 511 -8.23 -7.30 -11.85
N GLY A 512 -7.07 -6.73 -11.55
CA GLY A 512 -5.98 -6.62 -12.52
C GLY A 512 -5.16 -5.36 -12.32
N PHE A 513 -3.99 -5.34 -12.94
CA PHE A 513 -3.05 -4.24 -12.85
C PHE A 513 -3.70 -2.90 -13.23
N TRP A 514 -4.37 -2.83 -14.39
CA TRP A 514 -5.13 -1.65 -14.84
C TRP A 514 -6.59 -1.66 -14.41
N ASP A 515 -7.21 -2.84 -14.36
CA ASP A 515 -8.68 -2.99 -14.28
C ASP A 515 -9.25 -2.78 -12.88
N HIS A 516 -8.50 -3.15 -11.83
CA HIS A 516 -9.00 -3.04 -10.46
C HIS A 516 -9.39 -1.60 -10.12
N GLY A 517 -10.66 -1.42 -9.75
CA GLY A 517 -11.28 -0.13 -9.43
C GLY A 517 -12.42 0.26 -10.38
N ASP A 518 -12.56 -0.39 -11.54
CA ASP A 518 -13.63 -0.13 -12.51
C ASP A 518 -14.68 -1.25 -12.58
N VAL A 519 -15.77 -1.00 -13.30
CA VAL A 519 -16.87 -1.94 -13.57
C VAL A 519 -17.27 -1.91 -15.04
N GLN A 520 -17.81 -3.00 -15.57
CA GLN A 520 -18.27 -3.04 -16.96
C GLN A 520 -19.62 -2.34 -17.16
N HIS A 521 -19.81 -1.75 -18.35
CA HIS A 521 -20.90 -0.80 -18.62
C HIS A 521 -22.27 -1.46 -18.89
N THR A 522 -22.32 -2.56 -19.66
CA THR A 522 -23.60 -3.16 -20.10
C THR A 522 -23.55 -4.67 -20.00
N TYR A 523 -24.68 -5.29 -19.68
CA TYR A 523 -24.82 -6.74 -19.58
C TYR A 523 -25.31 -7.35 -20.89
N ASP A 524 -24.73 -8.48 -21.30
CA ASP A 524 -25.23 -9.33 -22.39
C ASP A 524 -26.15 -10.41 -21.81
N PRO A 525 -27.48 -10.31 -22.01
CA PRO A 525 -28.43 -11.24 -21.40
C PRO A 525 -28.38 -12.64 -22.02
N TYR A 526 -27.76 -12.81 -23.20
CA TYR A 526 -27.69 -14.10 -23.90
C TYR A 526 -26.43 -14.88 -23.52
N ARG A 527 -25.29 -14.17 -23.34
CA ARG A 527 -24.05 -14.79 -22.85
C ARG A 527 -23.95 -14.86 -21.33
N HIS A 528 -24.87 -14.18 -20.63
CA HIS A 528 -24.87 -14.06 -19.18
C HIS A 528 -23.58 -13.46 -18.61
N ALA A 529 -22.97 -12.55 -19.36
CA ALA A 529 -21.71 -11.90 -18.99
C ALA A 529 -21.81 -10.41 -19.30
N PRO A 530 -21.10 -9.57 -18.54
CA PRO A 530 -20.99 -8.18 -18.93
C PRO A 530 -20.16 -8.03 -20.22
N GLN A 531 -20.46 -6.99 -20.99
CA GLN A 531 -19.89 -6.77 -22.32
C GLN A 531 -18.51 -6.13 -22.20
N ASN A 532 -17.49 -6.85 -22.67
CA ASN A 532 -16.10 -6.38 -22.66
C ASN A 532 -15.82 -5.17 -23.60
N LEU A 533 -16.76 -4.79 -24.49
CA LEU A 533 -16.50 -3.86 -25.60
C LEU A 533 -17.39 -2.61 -25.66
N ARG A 534 -18.32 -2.40 -24.72
CA ARG A 534 -19.10 -1.15 -24.68
C ARG A 534 -18.43 -0.15 -23.74
N MET A 535 -17.60 0.74 -24.29
CA MET A 535 -17.15 1.94 -23.59
C MET A 535 -18.18 3.07 -23.75
N ARG A 536 -18.19 3.99 -22.78
CA ARG A 536 -19.21 5.02 -22.58
C ARG A 536 -19.39 5.94 -23.79
N SER A 537 -20.60 6.00 -24.35
CA SER A 537 -21.15 7.25 -24.89
C SER A 537 -22.62 7.38 -24.50
N ARG A 538 -22.91 8.28 -23.55
CA ARG A 538 -24.21 8.95 -23.37
C ARG A 538 -24.09 9.93 -22.20
N ASN A 539 -23.73 11.17 -22.54
CA ASN A 539 -24.19 12.38 -21.86
C ASN A 539 -24.32 13.45 -22.93
N ASN A 540 -25.46 13.43 -23.63
CA ASN A 540 -26.03 14.58 -24.30
C ASN A 540 -27.52 14.29 -24.54
N SER A 541 -28.35 14.78 -23.65
CA SER A 541 -29.76 15.15 -23.88
C SER A 541 -30.19 16.14 -22.84
#